data_AF-A0A227J8H1-F1
#
_entry.id   AF-A0A227J8H1-F1
#
_cell.length_a   1.000
_cell.length_b   1.000
_cell.length_c   1.000
_cell.angle_alpha   90.00
_cell.angle_beta   90.00
_cell.angle_gamma   90.00
#
_symmetry.space_group_name_H-M   'P 1'
#
loop_
_entity.id
_entity.type
_entity.pdbx_description
1 polymer ?
#
loop_
_entity_poly.entity_id
_entity_poly.type
_entity_poly.pdbx_seq_one_letter_code
_entity_poly.pdbx_strand_id
1 'polypeptide(L)'
;ASTGAYLPSLDLDAGIGYEGLDPSDEVGRGNTDYTRKEASITLTQLIWDGSATLNDIDRTAADAESVRFQLLADASDKALEVTKVYLDAVKAYEVLKLSENNLAVHKDIYTDIKKRVTSGIGSTADLTQVEARLAKAHGNLAA
;
A
#
# COMPACT_ATOMS: atom_id res chain seq x y z
N ALA A 1 -1.61 -24.55 0.33
CA ALA A 1 -0.63 -25.41 -0.36
C ALA A 1 -0.22 -26.59 0.52
N SER A 2 0.07 -26.38 1.81
CA SER A 2 0.47 -27.43 2.76
C SER A 2 -0.55 -28.56 2.97
N THR A 3 -1.87 -28.29 2.89
CA THR A 3 -2.90 -29.33 3.02
C THR A 3 -2.88 -30.39 1.91
N GLY A 4 -2.32 -30.06 0.74
CA GLY A 4 -2.21 -31.01 -0.37
C GLY A 4 -1.20 -32.13 -0.10
N ALA A 5 -0.26 -31.93 0.83
CA ALA A 5 0.78 -32.92 1.14
C ALA A 5 0.24 -34.18 1.83
N TYR A 6 -0.97 -34.14 2.40
CA TYR A 6 -1.65 -35.32 2.96
C TYR A 6 -2.47 -36.12 1.93
N LEU A 7 -2.70 -35.56 0.74
CA LEU A 7 -3.51 -36.19 -0.28
C LEU A 7 -2.62 -37.05 -1.19
N PRO A 8 -3.13 -38.17 -1.73
CA PRO A 8 -2.41 -38.90 -2.75
C PRO A 8 -2.18 -38.01 -3.98
N SER A 9 -0.96 -38.02 -4.53
CA SER A 9 -0.64 -37.42 -5.82
C SER A 9 -0.65 -38.49 -6.91
N LEU A 10 -1.17 -38.15 -8.08
CA LEU A 10 -1.13 -38.99 -9.27
C LEU A 10 -0.40 -38.23 -10.37
N ASP A 11 0.73 -38.79 -10.78
CA ASP A 11 1.64 -38.20 -11.74
C ASP A 11 1.71 -39.10 -12.99
N LEU A 12 1.70 -38.49 -14.18
CA LEU A 12 1.80 -39.18 -15.47
C LEU A 12 3.02 -38.64 -16.21
N ASP A 13 3.95 -39.54 -16.52
CA ASP A 13 5.15 -39.25 -17.28
C ASP A 13 5.10 -40.03 -18.59
N ALA A 14 5.23 -39.37 -19.73
CA ALA A 14 5.26 -40.04 -21.04
C ALA A 14 6.32 -39.42 -21.95
N GLY A 15 7.03 -40.27 -22.68
CA GLY A 15 8.16 -39.87 -23.52
C GLY A 15 8.18 -40.65 -24.83
N ILE A 16 8.60 -39.98 -25.90
CA ILE A 16 8.91 -40.60 -27.18
C ILE A 16 10.25 -40.07 -27.67
N GLY A 17 11.17 -40.95 -28.04
CA GLY A 17 12.52 -40.57 -28.43
C GLY A 17 13.17 -41.59 -29.35
N TYR A 18 14.16 -41.16 -30.10
CA TYR A 18 14.96 -42.04 -30.95
C TYR A 18 16.15 -42.59 -30.15
N GLU A 19 16.38 -43.90 -30.25
CA GLU A 19 17.46 -44.60 -29.57
C GLU A 19 18.20 -45.49 -30.59
N GLY A 20 19.50 -45.24 -30.75
CA GLY A 20 20.39 -46.10 -31.52
C GLY A 20 21.22 -46.97 -30.58
N LEU A 21 21.16 -48.28 -30.75
CA LEU A 21 22.00 -49.23 -30.01
C LEU A 21 23.24 -49.59 -30.87
N ASP A 22 24.46 -49.44 -30.34
CA ASP A 22 25.67 -49.91 -31.01
C ASP A 22 26.18 -51.21 -30.35
N PRO A 23 25.71 -52.40 -30.78
CA PRO A 23 26.20 -53.67 -30.24
C PRO A 23 27.64 -53.96 -30.71
N SER A 24 28.46 -54.51 -29.80
CA SER A 24 29.88 -54.81 -30.03
C SER A 24 30.14 -56.07 -30.89
N ASP A 25 29.11 -56.88 -31.15
CA ASP A 25 29.25 -58.17 -31.83
C ASP A 25 28.88 -58.10 -33.33
N GLU A 26 29.79 -58.56 -34.20
CA GLU A 26 29.65 -58.40 -35.67
C GLU A 26 28.53 -59.22 -36.30
N VAL A 27 28.01 -60.25 -35.61
CA VAL A 27 26.94 -61.14 -36.09
C VAL A 27 25.54 -60.49 -35.96
N GLY A 28 25.42 -59.40 -35.19
CA GLY A 28 24.17 -58.71 -34.89
C GLY A 28 24.04 -57.28 -35.43
N ARG A 29 24.92 -56.84 -36.35
CA ARG A 29 24.87 -55.51 -37.01
C ARG A 29 23.67 -55.40 -37.97
N GLY A 30 22.46 -55.44 -37.43
CA GLY A 30 21.23 -55.03 -38.11
C GLY A 30 20.94 -53.55 -37.89
N ASN A 31 19.82 -53.05 -38.43
CA ASN A 31 19.33 -51.71 -38.17
C ASN A 31 18.92 -51.58 -36.68
N THR A 32 19.75 -50.94 -35.87
CA THR A 32 19.58 -50.81 -34.40
C THR A 32 18.93 -49.50 -33.98
N ASP A 33 18.31 -48.83 -34.94
CA ASP A 33 17.52 -47.62 -34.74
C ASP A 33 16.12 -47.96 -34.24
N TYR A 34 15.82 -47.57 -33.01
CA TYR A 34 14.53 -47.78 -32.36
C TYR A 34 13.88 -46.44 -32.00
N THR A 35 12.54 -46.40 -32.08
CA THR A 35 11.77 -45.30 -31.49
C THR A 35 11.25 -45.76 -30.14
N ARG A 36 11.89 -45.32 -29.07
CA ARG A 36 11.48 -45.55 -27.69
C ARG A 36 10.20 -44.79 -27.40
N LYS A 37 9.19 -45.49 -26.90
CA LYS A 37 7.94 -44.92 -26.38
C LYS A 37 7.74 -45.45 -24.99
N GLU A 38 7.55 -44.56 -24.03
CA GLU A 38 7.31 -44.91 -22.64
C GLU A 38 6.18 -44.06 -22.07
N ALA A 39 5.43 -44.66 -21.16
CA ALA A 39 4.45 -43.98 -20.34
C ALA A 39 4.45 -44.66 -18.96
N SER A 40 4.49 -43.86 -17.91
CA SER A 40 4.48 -44.28 -16.51
C SER A 40 3.43 -43.47 -15.76
N ILE A 41 2.67 -44.14 -14.89
CA ILE A 41 1.72 -43.50 -13.98
C ILE A 41 2.20 -43.83 -12.57
N THR A 42 2.43 -42.79 -11.77
CA THR A 42 2.94 -42.91 -10.40
C THR A 42 1.89 -42.38 -9.42
N LEU A 43 1.45 -43.23 -8.49
CA LEU A 43 0.60 -42.83 -7.36
C LEU A 43 1.48 -42.74 -6.10
N THR A 44 1.59 -41.54 -5.53
CA THR A 44 2.37 -41.31 -4.30
C THR A 44 1.42 -40.93 -3.17
N GLN A 45 1.50 -41.62 -2.03
CA GLN A 45 0.73 -41.29 -0.85
C GLN A 45 1.62 -41.27 0.39
N LEU A 46 1.56 -40.18 1.15
CA LEU A 46 2.20 -40.11 2.46
C LEU A 46 1.43 -41.02 3.44
N ILE A 47 2.14 -42.00 4.00
CA ILE A 47 1.57 -42.88 5.04
C ILE A 47 1.88 -42.34 6.44
N TRP A 48 3.12 -41.92 6.69
CA TRP A 48 3.54 -41.34 7.97
C TRP A 48 4.89 -40.61 7.86
N ASP A 49 5.01 -39.45 8.50
CA ASP A 49 6.21 -38.60 8.53
C ASP A 49 6.54 -38.03 9.93
N GLY A 50 5.94 -38.55 11.00
CA GLY A 50 6.15 -38.02 12.35
C GLY A 50 5.38 -36.73 12.65
N SER A 51 4.23 -36.51 12.00
CA SER A 51 3.40 -35.29 12.10
C SER A 51 4.05 -34.03 11.50
N ALA A 52 5.12 -34.15 10.72
CA ALA A 52 5.80 -32.99 10.12
C ALA A 52 4.84 -32.21 9.21
N THR A 53 4.07 -32.90 8.38
CA THR A 53 3.08 -32.30 7.48
C THR A 53 1.96 -31.59 8.24
N LEU A 54 1.46 -32.15 9.35
CA LEU A 54 0.43 -31.48 10.17
C LEU A 54 0.95 -30.18 10.76
N ASN A 55 2.14 -30.22 11.36
CA ASN A 55 2.77 -29.04 11.95
C ASN A 55 3.04 -27.97 10.88
N ASP A 56 3.40 -28.35 9.65
CA ASP A 56 3.60 -27.41 8.56
C ASP A 56 2.28 -26.77 8.07
N ILE A 57 1.18 -27.53 8.07
CA ILE A 57 -0.16 -27.02 7.81
C ILE A 57 -0.54 -25.98 8.86
N ASP A 58 -0.41 -26.31 10.14
CA ASP A 58 -0.75 -25.41 11.24
C ASP A 58 0.11 -24.14 11.23
N ARG A 59 1.41 -24.30 10.97
CA ARG A 59 2.35 -23.18 10.80
C ARG A 59 1.92 -22.27 9.66
N THR A 60 1.64 -22.84 8.48
CA THR A 60 1.22 -22.06 7.32
C THR A 60 -0.13 -21.37 7.54
N ALA A 61 -1.04 -22.00 8.28
CA ALA A 61 -2.33 -21.41 8.66
C ALA A 61 -2.14 -20.22 9.61
N ALA A 62 -1.27 -20.36 10.62
CA ALA A 62 -0.92 -19.28 11.53
C ALA A 62 -0.21 -18.12 10.80
N ASP A 63 0.69 -18.42 9.87
CA ASP A 63 1.36 -17.41 9.03
C ASP A 63 0.34 -16.67 8.16
N ALA A 64 -0.61 -17.37 7.54
CA ALA A 64 -1.68 -16.76 6.75
C ALA A 64 -2.59 -15.85 7.60
N GLU A 65 -2.90 -16.27 8.83
CA GLU A 65 -3.70 -15.48 9.76
C GLU A 65 -2.95 -14.23 10.25
N SER A 66 -1.63 -14.35 10.48
CA SER A 66 -0.76 -13.22 10.80
C SER A 66 -0.78 -12.17 9.67
N VAL A 67 -0.62 -12.60 8.41
CA VAL A 67 -0.72 -11.70 7.24
C VAL A 67 -2.11 -11.08 7.13
N ARG A 68 -3.18 -11.83 7.45
CA ARG A 68 -4.54 -11.29 7.48
C ARG A 68 -4.70 -10.16 8.50
N PHE A 69 -4.15 -10.32 9.70
CA PHE A 69 -4.18 -9.26 10.73
C PHE A 69 -3.31 -8.07 10.33
N GLN A 70 -2.15 -8.28 9.72
CA GLN A 70 -1.33 -7.19 9.20
C GLN A 70 -2.09 -6.36 8.17
N LEU A 71 -2.78 -7.01 7.23
CA LEU A 71 -3.61 -6.32 6.23
C LEU A 71 -4.72 -5.47 6.87
N LEU A 72 -5.36 -5.96 7.94
CA LEU A 72 -6.37 -5.20 8.68
C LEU A 72 -5.77 -4.01 9.43
N ALA A 73 -4.58 -4.17 10.01
CA ALA A 73 -3.84 -3.08 10.65
C ALA A 73 -3.46 -2.00 9.62
N ASP A 74 -2.87 -2.39 8.50
CA ASP A 74 -2.47 -1.48 7.41
C ASP A 74 -3.69 -0.70 6.86
N ALA A 75 -4.84 -1.38 6.71
CA ALA A 75 -6.07 -0.74 6.27
C ALA A 75 -6.58 0.30 7.30
N SER A 76 -6.46 -0.01 8.59
CA SER A 76 -6.85 0.88 9.68
C SER A 76 -5.94 2.11 9.76
N ASP A 77 -4.63 1.90 9.64
CA ASP A 77 -3.64 2.97 9.61
C ASP A 77 -3.84 3.89 8.40
N LYS A 78 -4.16 3.30 7.23
CA LYS A 78 -4.45 4.09 6.04
C LYS A 78 -5.72 4.93 6.19
N ALA A 79 -6.78 4.35 6.75
CA ALA A 79 -8.01 5.08 7.04
C ALA A 79 -7.76 6.25 8.02
N LEU A 80 -6.94 6.03 9.05
CA LEU A 80 -6.55 7.06 10.01
C LEU A 80 -5.74 8.18 9.34
N GLU A 81 -4.77 7.84 8.49
CA GLU A 81 -3.97 8.81 7.74
C GLU A 81 -4.86 9.69 6.85
N VAL A 82 -5.74 9.08 6.06
CA VAL A 82 -6.68 9.80 5.18
C VAL A 82 -7.60 10.72 6.00
N THR A 83 -8.10 10.24 7.13
CA THR A 83 -8.96 11.03 8.02
C THR A 83 -8.22 12.24 8.59
N LYS A 84 -6.98 12.06 9.04
CA LYS A 84 -6.15 13.17 9.55
C LYS A 84 -5.91 14.24 8.48
N VAL A 85 -5.47 13.82 7.29
CA VAL A 85 -5.21 14.75 6.17
C VAL A 85 -6.48 15.51 5.78
N TYR A 86 -7.63 14.84 5.74
CA TYR A 86 -8.91 15.50 5.46
C TYR A 86 -9.27 16.54 6.53
N LEU A 87 -9.17 16.18 7.81
CA LEU A 87 -9.46 17.08 8.92
C LEU A 87 -8.50 18.28 8.96
N ASP A 88 -7.21 18.06 8.68
CA ASP A 88 -6.21 19.13 8.61
C ASP A 88 -6.52 20.09 7.46
N ALA A 89 -6.95 19.59 6.31
CA ALA A 89 -7.38 20.42 5.17
C ALA A 89 -8.63 21.25 5.50
N VAL A 90 -9.64 20.63 6.12
CA VAL A 90 -10.86 21.34 6.56
C VAL A 90 -10.52 22.42 7.57
N LYS A 91 -9.69 22.10 8.57
CA LYS A 91 -9.23 23.06 9.57
C LYS A 91 -8.45 24.22 8.94
N ALA A 92 -7.54 23.94 8.02
CA ALA A 92 -6.78 24.98 7.32
C ALA A 92 -7.72 25.90 6.52
N TYR A 93 -8.74 25.35 5.86
CA TYR A 93 -9.74 26.13 5.13
C TYR A 93 -10.58 27.02 6.06
N GLU A 94 -11.00 26.51 7.21
CA GLU A 94 -11.74 27.30 8.21
C GLU A 94 -10.87 28.43 8.79
N VAL A 95 -9.61 28.14 9.12
CA VAL A 95 -8.66 29.14 9.60
C VAL A 95 -8.44 30.22 8.53
N LEU A 96 -8.25 29.85 7.26
CA LEU A 96 -8.14 30.79 6.16
C LEU A 96 -9.36 31.71 6.08
N LYS A 97 -10.57 31.14 6.08
CA LYS A 97 -11.81 31.92 6.02
C LYS A 97 -11.96 32.87 7.22
N LEU A 98 -11.57 32.44 8.42
CA LEU A 98 -11.58 33.31 9.61
C LEU A 98 -10.55 34.43 9.49
N SER A 99 -9.34 34.15 8.99
CA SER A 99 -8.29 35.14 8.76
C SER A 99 -8.68 36.16 7.69
N GLU A 100 -9.33 35.73 6.60
CA GLU A 100 -9.86 36.64 5.55
C GLU A 100 -10.91 37.61 6.12
N ASN A 101 -11.86 37.08 6.90
CA ASN A 101 -12.86 37.92 7.56
C ASN A 101 -12.23 38.89 8.56
N ASN A 102 -11.24 38.43 9.34
CA ASN A 102 -10.51 39.29 10.27
C ASN A 102 -9.78 40.42 9.53
N LEU A 103 -9.12 40.11 8.41
CA LEU A 103 -8.44 41.10 7.59
C LEU A 103 -9.42 42.12 7.00
N ALA A 104 -10.57 41.68 6.50
CA ALA A 104 -11.61 42.56 5.97
C ALA A 104 -12.06 43.58 7.02
N VAL A 105 -12.38 43.12 8.23
CA VAL A 105 -12.78 44.00 9.36
C VAL A 105 -11.66 44.99 9.71
N HIS A 106 -10.41 44.56 9.76
CA HIS A 106 -9.29 45.46 10.06
C HIS A 106 -9.04 46.50 8.95
N LYS A 107 -9.28 46.16 7.68
CA LYS A 107 -9.21 47.11 6.56
C LYS A 107 -10.31 48.17 6.63
N ASP A 108 -11.53 47.79 7.01
CA ASP A 108 -12.65 48.73 7.16
C ASP A 108 -12.36 49.73 8.30
N ILE A 109 -11.92 49.22 9.46
CA ILE A 109 -11.53 50.08 10.60
C ILE A 109 -10.39 51.03 10.22
N TYR A 110 -9.35 50.53 9.52
CA TYR A 110 -8.26 51.38 9.03
C TYR A 110 -8.78 52.51 8.14
N THR A 111 -9.68 52.19 7.20
CA THR A 111 -10.25 53.16 6.28
C THR A 111 -11.04 54.25 7.01
N ASP A 112 -11.82 53.87 8.03
CA ASP A 112 -12.61 54.81 8.82
C ASP A 112 -11.77 55.71 9.72
N ILE A 113 -10.75 55.16 10.39
CA ILE A 113 -9.82 55.98 11.20
C ILE A 113 -9.03 56.93 10.30
N LYS A 114 -8.53 56.44 9.15
CA LYS A 114 -7.81 57.28 8.19
C LYS A 114 -8.65 58.48 7.76
N LYS A 115 -9.94 58.28 7.42
CA LYS A 115 -10.87 59.37 7.08
C LYS A 115 -11.04 60.39 8.21
N ARG A 116 -11.16 59.93 9.47
CA ARG A 116 -11.29 60.83 10.64
C ARG A 116 -10.05 61.67 10.86
N VAL A 117 -8.86 61.07 10.74
CA VAL A 117 -7.57 61.78 10.87
C VAL A 117 -7.38 62.78 9.74
N THR A 118 -7.65 62.41 8.48
CA THR A 118 -7.53 63.34 7.35
C THR A 118 -8.54 64.49 7.40
N SER A 119 -9.67 64.30 8.08
CA SER A 119 -10.67 65.36 8.30
C SER A 119 -10.32 66.28 9.47
N GLY A 120 -9.18 66.06 10.15
CA GLY A 120 -8.69 66.88 11.27
C GLY A 120 -9.35 66.60 12.62
N ILE A 121 -10.14 65.53 12.74
CA ILE A 121 -10.92 65.20 13.96
C ILE A 121 -10.32 63.99 14.69
N GLY A 122 -9.31 63.32 14.13
CA GLY A 122 -8.67 62.11 14.69
C GLY A 122 -7.20 62.28 15.05
N SER A 123 -6.69 61.42 15.93
CA SER A 123 -5.28 61.39 16.34
C SER A 123 -4.41 60.59 15.36
N THR A 124 -3.21 61.07 15.06
CA THR A 124 -2.22 60.33 14.26
C THR A 124 -1.73 59.06 14.98
N ALA A 125 -1.75 59.03 16.31
CA ALA A 125 -1.39 57.84 17.09
C ALA A 125 -2.39 56.69 16.86
N ASP A 126 -3.69 57.00 16.75
CA ASP A 126 -4.74 56.01 16.50
C ASP A 126 -4.57 55.38 15.11
N LEU A 127 -4.16 56.18 14.11
CA LEU A 127 -3.86 55.70 12.77
C LEU A 127 -2.71 54.69 12.78
N THR A 128 -1.60 55.02 13.43
CA THR A 128 -0.44 54.12 13.58
C THR A 128 -0.81 52.82 14.29
N GLN A 129 -1.65 52.89 15.32
CA GLN A 129 -2.08 51.68 16.05
C GLN A 129 -2.94 50.76 15.18
N VAL A 130 -3.86 51.31 14.38
CA VAL A 130 -4.69 50.49 13.48
C VAL A 130 -3.90 49.96 12.30
N GLU A 131 -2.91 50.71 11.79
CA GLU A 131 -1.99 50.22 10.75
C GLU A 131 -1.18 49.01 11.25
N ALA A 132 -0.70 49.03 12.50
CA ALA A 132 -0.06 47.88 13.11
C ALA A 132 -1.02 46.67 13.26
N ARG A 133 -2.29 46.90 13.60
CA ARG A 133 -3.30 45.84 13.68
C ARG A 133 -3.63 45.25 12.31
N LEU A 134 -3.70 46.08 11.27
CA LEU A 134 -3.90 45.65 9.89
C LEU A 134 -2.72 44.81 9.39
N ALA A 135 -1.48 45.25 9.67
CA ALA A 135 -0.28 44.47 9.34
C ALA A 135 -0.26 43.11 10.06
N LYS A 136 -0.68 43.07 11.33
CA LYS A 136 -0.85 41.80 12.07
C LYS A 136 -1.90 40.88 11.43
N ALA A 137 -3.04 41.42 11.01
CA ALA A 137 -4.08 40.65 10.32
C ALA A 137 -3.59 40.08 8.98
N HIS A 138 -2.80 40.84 8.23
CA HIS A 138 -2.11 40.36 7.03
C HIS A 138 -1.15 39.20 7.34
N GLY A 139 -0.38 39.30 8.43
CA GLY A 139 0.50 38.23 8.90
C GLY A 139 -0.27 36.95 9.24
N ASN A 140 -1.42 37.07 9.92
CA ASN A 140 -2.27 35.93 10.27
C ASN A 140 -2.95 35.25 9.07
N LEU A 141 -3.11 35.95 7.94
CA LEU A 141 -3.66 35.37 6.72
C LEU A 141 -2.61 34.62 5.90
N ALA A 142 -1.35 35.05 5.97
CA ALA A 142 -0.24 34.46 5.21
C ALA A 142 0.43 33.27 5.91
N ALA A 143 0.12 33.03 7.18
CA ALA A 143 0.62 31.94 8.02
C ALA A 143 -0.35 30.75 8.02
#